data_AF-A0A520FY92-F1
#
_entry.id   AF-A0A520FY92-F1
#
_cell.length_a   1.000
_cell.length_b   1.000
_cell.length_c   1.000
_cell.angle_alpha   90.00
_cell.angle_beta   90.00
_cell.angle_gamma   90.00
#
_symmetry.space_group_name_H-M   'P 1'
#
loop_
_entity.id
_entity.type
_entity.pdbx_description
1 polymer ?
#
loop_
_entity_poly.entity_id
_entity_poly.type
_entity_poly.pdbx_seq_one_letter_code
_entity_poly.pdbx_strand_id
1 'polypeptide(L)'
;MTHATTESTAARVVAGLGLVRAKVALVGCALVVALAGMLTGCASLPGSVQRPVSQARTDVAGTRLAAVAAASTPEGSRQLSGMRLLPDGDQAFEARIALARAAEKTIDVQYYQIADDTSGRQFLRELRDAAARAVRVRVLVDDLHAAGQDALLAGLAAHPNVELRMFNPLPVRDGSVGSRVLFSLHEFSRVNRRMHNKLFVVDNVFAISGGRNIANEYFGRS
;
A
#
# COMPACT_ATOMS: atom_id res chain seq x y z
N MET A 1 19.51 72.89 41.95
CA MET A 1 18.55 72.39 40.94
C MET A 1 19.31 71.48 39.97
N THR A 2 19.61 70.23 40.34
CA THR A 2 20.44 69.33 39.52
C THR A 2 20.12 67.84 39.73
N HIS A 3 18.92 67.51 40.21
CA HIS A 3 18.53 66.11 40.50
C HIS A 3 17.41 65.54 39.60
N ALA A 4 16.87 66.30 38.65
CA ALA A 4 15.68 65.90 37.88
C ALA A 4 15.97 65.29 36.48
N THR A 5 17.21 65.26 36.00
CA THR A 5 17.53 64.85 34.61
C THR A 5 18.05 63.42 34.48
N THR A 6 18.54 62.80 35.56
CA THR A 6 19.10 61.44 35.55
C THR A 6 18.03 60.36 35.54
N GLU A 7 16.91 60.55 36.25
CA GLU A 7 15.79 59.59 36.30
C GLU A 7 15.09 59.43 34.94
N SER A 8 14.95 60.52 34.18
CA SER A 8 14.33 60.51 32.84
C SER A 8 15.15 59.72 31.82
N THR A 9 16.48 59.72 31.97
CA THR A 9 17.39 59.05 31.02
C THR A 9 17.44 57.54 31.27
N ALA A 10 17.50 57.12 32.53
CA ALA A 10 17.46 55.70 32.90
C ALA A 10 16.14 55.02 32.50
N ALA A 11 15.00 55.69 32.71
CA ALA A 11 13.69 55.18 32.32
C ALA A 11 13.55 54.98 30.80
N ARG A 12 14.12 55.90 29.99
CA ARG A 12 14.14 55.79 28.53
C ARG A 12 15.02 54.64 28.03
N VAL A 13 16.16 54.39 28.68
CA VAL A 13 17.04 53.26 28.35
C VAL A 13 16.36 51.92 28.66
N VAL A 14 15.74 51.78 29.83
CA VAL A 14 15.00 50.56 30.21
C VAL A 14 13.80 50.30 29.28
N ALA A 15 13.04 51.34 28.92
CA ALA A 15 11.95 51.24 27.95
C ALA A 15 12.46 50.85 26.55
N GLY A 16 13.59 51.40 26.11
CA GLY A 16 14.24 51.06 24.84
C GLY A 16 14.71 49.60 24.79
N LEU A 17 15.33 49.10 25.87
CA LEU A 17 15.72 47.69 26.03
C LEU A 17 14.50 46.75 26.03
N GLY A 18 13.38 47.17 26.64
CA GLY A 18 12.11 46.44 26.59
C GLY A 18 11.53 46.34 25.18
N LEU A 19 11.54 47.43 24.42
CA LEU A 19 11.09 47.45 23.01
C LEU A 19 11.98 46.57 22.10
N VAL A 20 13.30 46.58 22.30
CA VAL A 20 14.23 45.74 21.53
C VAL A 20 13.99 44.27 21.83
N ARG A 21 13.81 43.88 23.11
CA ARG A 21 13.47 42.51 23.49
C ARG A 21 12.14 42.04 22.91
N ALA A 22 11.11 42.89 22.92
CA ALA A 22 9.81 42.57 22.34
C ALA A 22 9.89 42.37 20.81
N LYS A 23 10.64 43.22 20.10
CA LYS A 23 10.86 43.08 18.65
C LYS A 23 11.64 41.81 18.30
N VAL A 24 12.69 41.48 19.05
CA VAL A 24 13.47 40.25 18.86
C VAL A 24 12.60 39.01 19.11
N ALA A 25 11.77 39.02 20.17
CA ALA A 25 10.83 37.93 20.44
C ALA A 25 9.76 37.78 19.34
N LEU A 26 9.25 38.89 18.81
CA LEU A 26 8.26 38.88 17.72
C LEU A 26 8.84 38.35 16.41
N VAL A 27 10.06 38.78 16.05
CA VAL A 27 10.79 38.27 14.88
C VAL A 27 11.14 36.80 15.06
N GLY A 28 11.55 36.39 16.25
CA GLY A 28 11.80 34.98 16.58
C GLY A 28 10.55 34.11 16.44
N CYS A 29 9.39 34.56 16.95
CA CYS A 29 8.12 33.86 16.77
C CYS A 29 7.71 33.81 15.29
N ALA A 30 7.84 34.90 14.55
CA ALA A 30 7.53 34.93 13.12
C ALA A 30 8.43 33.97 12.32
N LEU A 31 9.71 33.86 12.69
CA LEU A 31 10.65 32.91 12.07
C LEU A 31 10.26 31.46 12.38
N VAL A 32 9.88 31.15 13.63
CA VAL A 32 9.41 29.81 14.01
C VAL A 32 8.12 29.43 13.27
N VAL A 33 7.16 30.36 13.17
CA VAL A 33 5.91 30.14 12.41
C VAL A 33 6.19 29.95 10.92
N ALA A 34 7.08 30.76 10.34
CA ALA A 34 7.48 30.61 8.94
C ALA A 34 8.18 29.26 8.68
N LEU A 35 9.11 28.87 9.57
CA LEU A 35 9.81 27.59 9.47
C LEU A 35 8.84 26.40 9.65
N ALA A 36 7.88 26.50 10.57
CA ALA A 36 6.84 25.51 10.75
C ALA A 36 5.92 25.41 9.52
N GLY A 37 5.57 26.55 8.91
CA GLY A 37 4.81 26.58 7.66
C GLY A 37 5.53 25.92 6.49
N MET A 38 6.85 26.13 6.38
CA MET A 38 7.70 25.51 5.34
C MET A 38 7.83 23.98 5.48
N LEU A 39 7.52 23.41 6.65
CA LEU A 39 7.57 21.96 6.90
C LEU A 39 6.27 21.21 6.55
N THR A 40 5.20 21.91 6.16
CA THR A 40 3.87 21.30 5.93
C THR A 40 3.64 20.79 4.50
N GLY A 41 4.54 21.06 3.55
CA GLY A 41 4.27 20.89 2.11
C GLY A 41 4.56 19.50 1.51
N CYS A 42 5.37 18.65 2.12
CA CYS A 42 5.94 17.48 1.43
C CYS A 42 5.32 16.12 1.77
N ALA A 43 4.33 16.06 2.66
CA ALA A 43 3.78 14.79 3.17
C ALA A 43 2.30 14.57 2.84
N SER A 44 1.75 15.23 1.82
CA SER A 44 0.35 15.01 1.42
C SER A 44 0.25 14.01 0.27
N LEU A 45 -0.71 13.11 0.37
CA LEU A 45 -1.04 12.16 -0.70
C LEU A 45 -1.83 12.87 -1.82
N PRO A 46 -1.73 12.40 -3.09
CA PRO A 46 -2.52 12.97 -4.17
C PRO A 46 -4.02 12.86 -3.88
N GLY A 47 -4.72 14.01 -3.86
CA GLY A 47 -6.15 14.05 -3.53
C GLY A 47 -7.07 13.45 -4.59
N SER A 48 -6.68 13.50 -5.87
CA SER A 48 -7.46 13.01 -7.00
C SER A 48 -6.67 11.99 -7.82
N VAL A 49 -6.80 10.71 -7.47
CA VAL A 49 -6.28 9.61 -8.30
C VAL A 49 -7.41 9.11 -9.19
N GLN A 50 -7.16 8.98 -10.50
CA GLN A 50 -8.12 8.36 -11.40
C GLN A 50 -8.38 6.91 -10.98
N ARG A 51 -9.66 6.57 -10.77
CA ARG A 51 -10.10 5.23 -10.39
C ARG A 51 -11.09 4.72 -11.45
N PRO A 52 -10.62 4.42 -12.67
CA PRO A 52 -11.50 3.85 -13.69
C PRO A 52 -12.15 2.58 -13.15
N VAL A 53 -13.44 2.45 -13.42
CA VAL A 53 -14.23 1.27 -13.07
C VAL A 53 -13.76 0.12 -13.94
N SER A 54 -13.55 -1.04 -13.33
CA SER A 54 -13.13 -2.26 -14.02
C SER A 54 -14.10 -3.39 -13.68
N GLN A 55 -14.51 -4.15 -14.68
CA GLN A 55 -15.44 -5.27 -14.52
C GLN A 55 -14.73 -6.62 -14.66
N ALA A 56 -15.34 -7.66 -14.08
CA ALA A 56 -14.93 -9.04 -14.29
C ALA A 56 -15.06 -9.41 -15.77
N ARG A 57 -14.12 -10.22 -16.28
CA ARG A 57 -14.19 -10.75 -17.64
C ARG A 57 -15.10 -11.97 -17.69
N THR A 58 -16.02 -11.99 -18.64
CA THR A 58 -16.98 -13.09 -18.83
C THR A 58 -16.55 -14.05 -19.94
N ASP A 59 -15.59 -13.67 -20.78
CA ASP A 59 -15.07 -14.46 -21.91
C ASP A 59 -14.03 -15.52 -21.47
N VAL A 60 -14.36 -16.28 -20.43
CA VAL A 60 -13.43 -17.21 -19.75
C VAL A 60 -13.78 -18.68 -19.94
N ALA A 61 -14.93 -19.00 -20.54
CA ALA A 61 -15.39 -20.39 -20.72
C ALA A 61 -14.46 -21.26 -21.59
N GLY A 62 -13.67 -20.64 -22.47
CA GLY A 62 -12.72 -21.33 -23.33
C GLY A 62 -11.33 -21.56 -22.72
N THR A 63 -11.08 -21.12 -21.47
CA THR A 63 -9.75 -21.25 -20.89
C THR A 63 -9.45 -22.67 -20.45
N ARG A 64 -8.16 -23.02 -20.40
CA ARG A 64 -7.74 -24.32 -19.84
C ARG A 64 -8.23 -24.52 -18.41
N LEU A 65 -8.26 -23.47 -17.60
CA LEU A 65 -8.78 -23.55 -16.23
C LEU A 65 -10.29 -23.81 -16.21
N ALA A 66 -11.08 -23.20 -17.10
CA ALA A 66 -12.50 -23.53 -17.24
C ALA A 66 -12.72 -25.01 -17.59
N ALA A 67 -11.90 -25.56 -18.50
CA ALA A 67 -11.94 -26.98 -18.83
C ALA A 67 -11.61 -27.89 -17.62
N VAL A 68 -10.59 -27.52 -16.83
CA VAL A 68 -10.23 -28.26 -15.60
C VAL A 68 -11.37 -28.22 -14.58
N ALA A 69 -12.01 -27.06 -14.37
CA ALA A 69 -13.14 -26.93 -13.46
C ALA A 69 -14.34 -27.78 -13.92
N ALA A 70 -14.67 -27.75 -15.21
CA ALA A 70 -15.75 -28.56 -15.78
C ALA A 70 -15.47 -30.07 -15.63
N ALA A 71 -14.25 -30.50 -15.93
CA ALA A 71 -13.83 -31.90 -15.78
C ALA A 71 -13.80 -32.38 -14.31
N SER A 72 -13.63 -31.46 -13.36
CA SER A 72 -13.60 -31.75 -11.92
C SER A 72 -15.00 -31.70 -11.27
N THR A 73 -16.04 -31.33 -12.03
CA THR A 73 -17.40 -31.17 -11.50
C THR A 73 -18.17 -32.49 -11.62
N PRO A 74 -18.65 -33.09 -10.51
CA PRO A 74 -19.45 -34.30 -10.56
C PRO A 74 -20.74 -34.13 -11.36
N GLU A 75 -21.24 -35.22 -11.94
CA GLU A 75 -22.52 -35.23 -12.61
C GLU A 75 -23.64 -34.78 -11.66
N GLY A 76 -24.61 -34.01 -12.17
CA GLY A 76 -25.67 -33.40 -11.37
C GLY A 76 -25.26 -32.17 -10.55
N SER A 77 -23.98 -31.80 -10.48
CA SER A 77 -23.49 -30.70 -9.64
C SER A 77 -23.11 -29.42 -10.40
N ARG A 78 -23.48 -29.30 -11.69
CA ARG A 78 -23.08 -28.17 -12.57
C ARG A 78 -23.52 -26.79 -12.10
N GLN A 79 -24.52 -26.71 -11.21
CA GLN A 79 -24.99 -25.44 -10.64
C GLN A 79 -24.31 -25.08 -9.31
N LEU A 80 -23.42 -25.93 -8.79
CA LEU A 80 -22.74 -25.74 -7.52
C LEU A 80 -21.30 -25.28 -7.74
N SER A 81 -20.75 -24.59 -6.74
CA SER A 81 -19.31 -24.29 -6.69
C SER A 81 -18.55 -25.41 -5.96
N GLY A 82 -17.36 -25.75 -6.46
CA GLY A 82 -16.44 -26.67 -5.78
C GLY A 82 -15.59 -25.97 -4.73
N MET A 83 -15.26 -26.67 -3.64
CA MET A 83 -14.34 -26.18 -2.61
C MET A 83 -13.31 -27.25 -2.25
N ARG A 84 -12.07 -26.82 -2.06
CA ARG A 84 -10.97 -27.65 -1.56
C ARG A 84 -10.19 -26.87 -0.51
N LEU A 85 -9.97 -27.49 0.65
CA LEU A 85 -9.13 -26.93 1.69
C LEU A 85 -7.65 -27.06 1.31
N LEU A 86 -6.87 -26.02 1.60
CA LEU A 86 -5.41 -25.97 1.47
C LEU A 86 -4.80 -25.76 2.87
N PRO A 87 -4.80 -26.80 3.72
CA PRO A 87 -4.37 -26.66 5.12
C PRO A 87 -2.87 -26.46 5.24
N ASP A 88 -2.10 -27.00 4.30
CA ASP A 88 -0.64 -26.94 4.27
C ASP A 88 -0.14 -25.66 3.56
N GLY A 89 0.97 -25.11 4.06
CA GLY A 89 1.57 -23.88 3.55
C GLY A 89 2.13 -24.05 2.14
N ASP A 90 2.92 -25.09 1.91
CA ASP A 90 3.53 -25.37 0.62
C ASP A 90 2.46 -25.66 -0.44
N GLN A 91 1.47 -26.52 -0.12
CA GLN A 91 0.35 -26.77 -1.03
C GLN A 91 -0.41 -25.49 -1.38
N ALA A 92 -0.63 -24.60 -0.40
CA ALA A 92 -1.30 -23.34 -0.63
C ALA A 92 -0.49 -22.41 -1.56
N PHE A 93 0.83 -22.38 -1.42
CA PHE A 93 1.69 -21.58 -2.28
C PHE A 93 1.77 -22.15 -3.70
N GLU A 94 2.07 -23.45 -3.83
CA GLU A 94 2.19 -24.11 -5.12
C GLU A 94 0.87 -24.09 -5.91
N ALA A 95 -0.29 -24.14 -5.25
CA ALA A 95 -1.57 -23.92 -5.91
C ALA A 95 -1.67 -22.53 -6.56
N ARG A 96 -1.17 -21.47 -5.90
CA ARG A 96 -1.14 -20.12 -6.47
C ARG A 96 -0.19 -20.06 -7.66
N ILE A 97 0.99 -20.65 -7.55
CA ILE A 97 1.99 -20.70 -8.63
C ILE A 97 1.41 -21.46 -9.84
N ALA A 98 0.84 -22.64 -9.63
CA ALA A 98 0.25 -23.45 -10.69
C ALA A 98 -0.90 -22.71 -11.40
N LEU A 99 -1.77 -22.04 -10.65
CA LEU A 99 -2.85 -21.23 -11.22
C LEU A 99 -2.31 -20.01 -11.99
N ALA A 100 -1.32 -19.28 -11.47
CA ALA A 100 -0.72 -18.15 -12.17
C ALA A 100 -0.07 -18.56 -13.50
N ARG A 101 0.61 -19.71 -13.53
CA ARG A 101 1.16 -20.31 -14.76
C ARG A 101 0.07 -20.75 -15.73
N ALA A 102 -1.09 -21.17 -15.19
CA ALA A 102 -2.22 -21.64 -15.98
C ALA A 102 -3.15 -20.54 -16.50
N ALA A 103 -3.03 -19.32 -16.00
CA ALA A 103 -3.88 -18.21 -16.38
C ALA A 103 -3.75 -17.87 -17.87
N GLU A 104 -4.89 -17.62 -18.50
CA GLU A 104 -5.00 -17.26 -19.92
C GLU A 104 -5.70 -15.91 -20.17
N LYS A 105 -6.49 -15.41 -19.21
CA LYS A 105 -7.32 -14.20 -19.38
C LYS A 105 -7.10 -13.17 -18.30
N THR A 106 -7.21 -13.56 -17.03
CA THR A 106 -7.17 -12.61 -15.91
C THR A 106 -6.51 -13.20 -14.67
N ILE A 107 -5.78 -12.38 -13.93
CA ILE A 107 -5.39 -12.63 -12.55
C ILE A 107 -5.76 -11.39 -11.72
N ASP A 108 -6.58 -11.57 -10.69
CA ASP A 108 -6.94 -10.52 -9.74
C ASP A 108 -6.42 -10.87 -8.34
N VAL A 109 -5.62 -9.97 -7.77
CA VAL A 109 -4.86 -10.19 -6.54
C VAL A 109 -5.19 -9.11 -5.51
N GLN A 110 -5.54 -9.53 -4.29
CA GLN A 110 -5.69 -8.64 -3.14
C GLN A 110 -4.93 -9.23 -1.94
N TYR A 111 -3.93 -8.51 -1.42
CA TYR A 111 -3.18 -8.93 -0.25
C TYR A 111 -2.86 -7.78 0.70
N TYR A 112 -2.98 -8.05 2.00
CA TYR A 112 -2.48 -7.16 3.04
C TYR A 112 -0.95 -7.02 3.02
N GLN A 113 -0.24 -8.10 2.65
CA GLN A 113 1.22 -8.10 2.60
C GLN A 113 1.70 -9.04 1.50
N ILE A 114 2.68 -8.56 0.74
CA ILE A 114 3.52 -9.35 -0.17
C ILE A 114 4.95 -9.04 0.25
N ALA A 115 5.68 -9.96 0.86
CA ALA A 115 7.05 -9.72 1.33
C ALA A 115 8.06 -9.67 0.17
N ASP A 116 9.18 -8.97 0.36
CA ASP A 116 10.30 -9.01 -0.59
C ASP A 116 11.28 -10.17 -0.29
N ASP A 117 10.72 -11.35 -0.10
CA ASP A 117 11.44 -12.61 0.18
C ASP A 117 11.34 -13.58 -1.01
N THR A 118 11.84 -14.81 -0.83
CA THR A 118 11.81 -15.83 -1.89
C THR A 118 10.40 -16.09 -2.40
N SER A 119 9.42 -16.20 -1.49
CA SER A 119 8.03 -16.50 -1.81
C SER A 119 7.34 -15.34 -2.54
N GLY A 120 7.49 -14.12 -2.03
CA GLY A 120 6.92 -12.93 -2.66
C GLY A 120 7.57 -12.62 -4.00
N ARG A 121 8.89 -12.69 -4.11
CA ARG A 121 9.57 -12.51 -5.40
C ARG A 121 9.16 -13.58 -6.41
N GLN A 122 9.00 -14.84 -5.99
CA GLN A 122 8.50 -15.89 -6.88
C GLN A 122 7.06 -15.59 -7.33
N PHE A 123 6.17 -15.28 -6.40
CA PHE A 123 4.79 -14.95 -6.73
C PHE A 123 4.69 -13.78 -7.71
N LEU A 124 5.42 -12.68 -7.48
CA LEU A 124 5.45 -11.53 -8.37
C LEU A 124 6.05 -11.83 -9.74
N ARG A 125 7.07 -12.71 -9.82
CA ARG A 125 7.58 -13.21 -11.10
C ARG A 125 6.52 -13.95 -11.90
N GLU A 126 5.73 -14.81 -11.27
CA GLU A 126 4.66 -15.54 -11.97
C GLU A 126 3.55 -14.59 -12.47
N LEU A 127 3.24 -13.53 -11.71
CA LEU A 127 2.32 -12.48 -12.15
C LEU A 127 2.86 -11.71 -13.36
N ARG A 128 4.13 -11.32 -13.32
CA ARG A 128 4.83 -10.69 -14.46
C ARG A 128 4.78 -11.59 -15.69
N ASP A 129 5.10 -12.86 -15.52
CA ASP A 129 5.18 -13.82 -16.63
C ASP A 129 3.78 -14.10 -17.21
N ALA A 130 2.73 -14.08 -16.39
CA ALA A 130 1.35 -14.10 -16.87
C ALA A 130 1.02 -12.84 -17.69
N ALA A 131 1.37 -11.66 -17.21
CA ALA A 131 1.15 -10.41 -17.92
C ALA A 131 1.87 -10.37 -19.28
N ALA A 132 3.07 -10.95 -19.37
CA ALA A 132 3.83 -11.13 -20.61
C ALA A 132 3.12 -12.04 -21.63
N ARG A 133 2.24 -12.96 -21.17
CA ARG A 133 1.36 -13.78 -22.01
C ARG A 133 0.03 -13.09 -22.34
N ALA A 134 -0.05 -11.77 -22.17
CA ALA A 134 -1.25 -10.94 -22.36
C ALA A 134 -2.42 -11.23 -21.39
N VAL A 135 -2.15 -11.88 -20.26
CA VAL A 135 -3.12 -12.00 -19.16
C VAL A 135 -3.28 -10.62 -18.51
N ARG A 136 -4.52 -10.17 -18.27
CA ARG A 136 -4.75 -8.95 -17.48
C ARG A 136 -4.49 -9.24 -16.01
N VAL A 137 -3.49 -8.59 -15.42
CA VAL A 137 -3.12 -8.76 -14.01
C VAL A 137 -3.48 -7.51 -13.22
N ARG A 138 -4.35 -7.63 -12.22
CA ARG A 138 -4.66 -6.54 -11.30
C ARG A 138 -4.18 -6.88 -9.89
N VAL A 139 -3.43 -5.98 -9.28
CA VAL A 139 -2.88 -6.15 -7.93
C VAL A 139 -3.34 -5.00 -7.04
N LEU A 140 -3.97 -5.33 -5.93
CA LEU A 140 -4.30 -4.42 -4.86
C LEU A 140 -3.54 -4.85 -3.60
N VAL A 141 -2.62 -4.01 -3.13
CA VAL A 141 -1.82 -4.30 -1.94
C VAL A 141 -2.01 -3.22 -0.89
N ASP A 142 -2.12 -3.62 0.37
CA ASP A 142 -2.20 -2.70 1.50
C ASP A 142 -0.84 -2.05 1.76
N ASP A 143 -0.82 -0.73 1.93
CA ASP A 143 0.43 0.02 1.96
C ASP A 143 1.24 -0.10 3.27
N LEU A 144 0.64 -0.54 4.37
CA LEU A 144 1.27 -0.44 5.70
C LEU A 144 2.59 -1.21 5.79
N HIS A 145 2.66 -2.37 5.12
CA HIS A 145 3.83 -3.25 5.07
C HIS A 145 4.64 -3.13 3.77
N ALA A 146 4.24 -2.22 2.86
CA ALA A 146 4.89 -2.06 1.56
C ALA A 146 6.18 -1.21 1.59
N ALA A 147 6.58 -0.69 2.77
CA ALA A 147 7.80 0.08 2.90
C ALA A 147 9.03 -0.74 2.49
N GLY A 148 9.91 -0.15 1.69
CA GLY A 148 11.08 -0.84 1.16
C GLY A 148 10.78 -1.81 0.01
N GLN A 149 9.51 -1.96 -0.38
CA GLN A 149 9.08 -2.80 -1.50
C GLN A 149 8.71 -1.99 -2.74
N ASP A 150 8.85 -0.65 -2.66
CA ASP A 150 8.49 0.29 -3.72
C ASP A 150 9.12 -0.06 -5.05
N ALA A 151 10.42 -0.34 -5.07
CA ALA A 151 11.12 -0.70 -6.31
C ALA A 151 10.59 -2.00 -6.92
N LEU A 152 10.26 -2.99 -6.08
CA LEU A 152 9.72 -4.27 -6.51
C LEU A 152 8.30 -4.13 -7.09
N LEU A 153 7.42 -3.42 -6.37
CA LEU A 153 6.03 -3.19 -6.79
C LEU A 153 5.95 -2.26 -8.00
N ALA A 154 6.78 -1.21 -8.05
CA ALA A 154 6.88 -0.33 -9.20
C ALA A 154 7.44 -1.06 -10.43
N GLY A 155 8.43 -1.95 -10.23
CA GLY A 155 8.95 -2.82 -11.28
C GLY A 155 7.87 -3.72 -11.87
N LEU A 156 7.02 -4.33 -11.04
CA LEU A 156 5.87 -5.10 -11.53
C LEU A 156 4.89 -4.20 -12.30
N ALA A 157 4.55 -3.03 -11.75
CA ALA A 157 3.59 -2.10 -12.34
C ALA A 157 4.04 -1.52 -13.70
N ALA A 158 5.33 -1.59 -14.02
CA ALA A 158 5.87 -1.14 -15.30
C ALA A 158 5.62 -2.13 -16.45
N HIS A 159 5.20 -3.37 -16.17
CA HIS A 159 4.92 -4.35 -17.20
C HIS A 159 3.57 -4.09 -17.89
N PRO A 160 3.46 -4.31 -19.22
CA PRO A 160 2.19 -4.23 -19.92
C PRO A 160 1.19 -5.24 -19.32
N ASN A 161 -0.09 -4.89 -19.36
CA ASN A 161 -1.20 -5.69 -18.80
C ASN A 161 -1.21 -5.81 -17.26
N VAL A 162 -0.31 -5.13 -16.54
CA VAL A 162 -0.36 -5.02 -15.08
C VAL A 162 -1.03 -3.71 -14.66
N GLU A 163 -2.00 -3.81 -13.76
CA GLU A 163 -2.57 -2.68 -13.03
C GLU A 163 -2.32 -2.88 -11.54
N LEU A 164 -1.41 -2.09 -10.95
CA LEU A 164 -1.13 -2.14 -9.51
C LEU A 164 -1.69 -0.92 -8.80
N ARG A 165 -2.37 -1.13 -7.68
CA ARG A 165 -2.89 -0.05 -6.82
C ARG A 165 -2.56 -0.31 -5.36
N MET A 166 -2.31 0.78 -4.64
CA MET A 166 -2.11 0.78 -3.20
C MET A 166 -3.44 1.03 -2.49
N PHE A 167 -3.79 0.16 -1.55
CA PHE A 167 -4.88 0.40 -0.64
C PHE A 167 -4.40 1.23 0.55
N ASN A 168 -5.15 2.30 0.83
CA ASN A 168 -4.95 3.18 1.97
C ASN A 168 -3.49 3.62 2.18
N PRO A 169 -2.90 4.31 1.19
CA PRO A 169 -1.49 4.68 1.21
C PRO A 169 -1.14 5.60 2.38
N LEU A 170 0.11 5.55 2.81
CA LEU A 170 0.73 6.40 3.80
C LEU A 170 1.66 7.39 3.07
N PRO A 171 1.75 8.64 3.52
CA PRO A 171 2.54 9.67 2.84
C PRO A 171 4.05 9.40 2.90
N VAL A 172 4.49 8.65 3.90
CA VAL A 172 5.89 8.24 4.07
C VAL A 172 6.10 6.88 3.41
N ARG A 173 7.03 6.80 2.45
CA ARG A 173 7.39 5.55 1.74
C ARG A 173 8.43 4.71 2.49
N ASP A 174 9.38 5.36 3.16
CA ASP A 174 10.48 4.70 3.85
C ASP A 174 10.30 4.62 5.37
N GLY A 175 11.14 3.82 6.03
CA GLY A 175 11.20 3.68 7.49
C GLY A 175 10.35 2.54 8.04
N SER A 176 10.39 2.37 9.37
CA SER A 176 9.64 1.31 10.06
C SER A 176 8.14 1.58 10.05
N VAL A 177 7.33 0.53 10.19
CA VAL A 177 5.87 0.65 10.35
C VAL A 177 5.50 1.67 11.44
N GLY A 178 6.21 1.63 12.58
CA GLY A 178 5.99 2.58 13.68
C GLY A 178 6.22 4.04 13.27
N SER A 179 7.29 4.32 12.52
CA SER A 179 7.55 5.68 12.02
C SER A 179 6.48 6.16 11.04
N ARG A 180 6.03 5.29 10.13
CA ARG A 180 5.00 5.62 9.13
C ARG A 180 3.64 5.89 9.78
N VAL A 181 3.29 5.14 10.83
CA VAL A 181 2.10 5.38 11.64
C VAL A 181 2.21 6.69 12.43
N LEU A 182 3.38 6.96 13.04
CA LEU A 182 3.63 8.20 13.79
C LEU A 182 3.41 9.44 12.91
N PHE A 183 3.93 9.45 11.69
CA PHE A 183 3.72 10.55 10.74
C PHE A 183 2.29 10.64 10.19
N SER A 184 1.44 9.64 10.45
CA SER A 184 0.07 9.57 9.96
C SER A 184 -0.99 9.64 11.08
N LEU A 185 -0.60 10.00 12.31
CA LEU A 185 -1.51 10.07 13.47
C LEU A 185 -2.68 11.03 13.27
N HIS A 186 -2.48 12.11 12.51
CA HIS A 186 -3.53 13.06 12.16
C HIS A 186 -4.69 12.44 11.35
N GLU A 187 -4.48 11.26 10.76
CA GLU A 187 -5.47 10.48 10.01
C GLU A 187 -5.70 9.09 10.63
N PHE A 188 -5.58 8.94 11.94
CA PHE A 188 -5.61 7.63 12.62
C PHE A 188 -6.79 6.73 12.19
N SER A 189 -8.01 7.27 12.12
CA SER A 189 -9.19 6.49 11.69
C SER A 189 -9.04 5.91 10.28
N ARG A 190 -8.49 6.70 9.35
CA ARG A 190 -8.19 6.26 7.99
C ARG A 190 -7.11 5.19 8.05
N VAL A 191 -5.98 5.46 8.71
CA VAL A 191 -4.83 4.55 8.79
C VAL A 191 -5.21 3.20 9.39
N ASN A 192 -6.07 3.18 10.41
CA ASN A 192 -6.51 1.96 11.08
C ASN A 192 -7.42 1.06 10.21
N ARG A 193 -8.03 1.62 9.15
CA ARG A 193 -8.82 0.84 8.20
C ARG A 193 -7.90 0.17 7.17
N ARG A 194 -7.50 -1.07 7.43
CA ARG A 194 -6.63 -1.86 6.55
C ARG A 194 -7.39 -2.90 5.74
N MET A 195 -6.86 -3.22 4.56
CA MET A 195 -7.38 -4.32 3.74
C MET A 195 -6.74 -5.62 4.20
N HIS A 196 -7.46 -6.39 5.03
CA HIS A 196 -7.00 -7.69 5.52
C HIS A 196 -7.39 -8.86 4.61
N ASN A 197 -7.89 -8.59 3.41
CA ASN A 197 -8.24 -9.61 2.44
C ASN A 197 -6.98 -10.31 1.95
N LYS A 198 -7.14 -11.60 1.62
CA LYS A 198 -6.16 -12.39 0.87
C LYS A 198 -6.95 -13.15 -0.17
N LEU A 199 -7.03 -12.58 -1.37
CA LEU A 199 -7.84 -13.09 -2.45
C LEU A 199 -6.98 -13.19 -3.71
N PHE A 200 -7.03 -14.34 -4.35
CA PHE A 200 -6.34 -14.63 -5.59
C PHE A 200 -7.31 -15.31 -6.55
N VAL A 201 -7.77 -14.59 -7.57
CA VAL A 201 -8.75 -15.07 -8.55
C VAL A 201 -8.07 -15.20 -9.91
N VAL A 202 -8.25 -16.34 -10.57
CA VAL A 202 -7.65 -16.62 -11.88
C VAL A 202 -8.71 -17.03 -12.87
N ASP A 203 -8.70 -16.35 -14.02
CA ASP A 203 -9.64 -16.48 -15.14
C ASP A 203 -11.11 -16.40 -14.75
N ASN A 204 -11.44 -15.82 -13.59
CA ASN A 204 -12.78 -15.85 -12.98
C ASN A 204 -13.37 -17.28 -12.84
N VAL A 205 -12.49 -18.30 -12.80
CA VAL A 205 -12.85 -19.71 -12.66
C VAL A 205 -12.40 -20.25 -11.31
N PHE A 206 -11.16 -19.95 -10.89
CA PHE A 206 -10.61 -20.38 -9.60
C PHE A 206 -10.41 -19.18 -8.69
N ALA A 207 -10.70 -19.36 -7.41
CA ALA A 207 -10.38 -18.40 -6.35
C ALA A 207 -9.71 -19.11 -5.18
N ILE A 208 -8.61 -18.54 -4.69
CA ILE A 208 -8.00 -18.90 -3.41
C ILE A 208 -8.20 -17.74 -2.44
N SER A 209 -8.79 -18.05 -1.29
CA SER A 209 -8.99 -17.10 -0.18
C SER A 209 -8.57 -17.74 1.16
N GLY A 210 -8.24 -16.92 2.16
CA GLY A 210 -7.90 -17.41 3.50
C GLY A 210 -7.09 -16.43 4.33
N GLY A 211 -6.30 -16.94 5.29
CA GLY A 211 -5.52 -16.14 6.24
C GLY A 211 -4.05 -15.85 5.85
N ARG A 212 -3.51 -16.55 4.84
CA ARG A 212 -2.08 -16.47 4.48
C ARG A 212 -1.77 -15.28 3.58
N ASN A 213 -0.86 -14.41 4.02
CA ASN A 213 -0.23 -13.42 3.13
C ASN A 213 0.81 -14.11 2.23
N ILE A 214 1.47 -13.33 1.35
CA ILE A 214 2.55 -13.84 0.53
C ILE A 214 3.88 -13.52 1.21
N ALA A 215 4.38 -14.44 2.03
CA ALA A 215 5.71 -14.36 2.65
C ALA A 215 6.16 -15.75 3.11
N ASN A 216 7.47 -15.95 3.27
CA ASN A 216 8.12 -17.22 3.62
C ASN A 216 7.49 -17.89 4.85
N GLU A 217 7.19 -17.12 5.90
CA GLU A 217 6.62 -17.61 7.16
C GLU A 217 5.23 -18.25 7.00
N TYR A 218 4.48 -17.90 5.94
CA TYR A 218 3.16 -18.48 5.67
C TYR A 218 3.22 -19.82 4.93
N PHE A 219 4.39 -20.16 4.40
CA PHE A 219 4.60 -21.31 3.52
C PHE A 219 5.67 -22.26 4.02
N GLY A 220 6.12 -22.15 5.28
CA GLY A 220 7.11 -23.06 5.86
C GLY A 220 8.51 -22.90 5.27
N ARG A 221 8.81 -21.73 4.69
CA ARG A 221 10.11 -21.40 4.08
C ARG A 221 10.88 -20.47 5.01
N SER A 222 12.21 -20.55 4.98
CA SER A 222 13.14 -19.71 5.75
C SER A 222 14.01 -18.90 4.80
#